data_AF-A0A0G1Z9M2-F1
#
_entry.id   AF-A0A0G1Z9M2-F1
#
_cell.length_a   1.000
_cell.length_b   1.000
_cell.length_c   1.000
_cell.angle_alpha   90.00
_cell.angle_beta   90.00
_cell.angle_gamma   90.00
#
_symmetry.space_group_name_H-M   'P 1'
#
loop_
_entity.id
_entity.type
_entity.pdbx_description
1 polymer ?
#
loop_
_entity_poly.entity_id
_entity_poly.type
_entity_poly.pdbx_seq_one_letter_code
_entity_poly.pdbx_strand_id
1 'polypeptide(L)'
;MDPVVNTRTARWSTYVVAFGITALIFATALYASNYFNNQRIADIRTTQDNISTDILSIETQFDLLQQHSCADVAENTILPSELQTLANQLSYMEGHGQTNPEEVIRLKRLYSLLEIKDYLLMKQLATRCGLKPVFILYFYSNEGDCTDCQKQGYVLTSLAQTYPQLRIYSFDYNLDVSALKTLISIDNVKDKFPALYINDKAYYGFQSVADVTKILPQLATLKKTATSTSAQK
;
A
#
# COMPACT_ATOMS: atom_id res chain seq x y z
N MET A 1 14.29 21.12 -87.76
CA MET A 1 14.12 21.10 -86.29
C MET A 1 13.83 19.67 -85.90
N ASP A 2 14.81 18.95 -85.38
CA ASP A 2 14.61 17.60 -84.83
C ASP A 2 14.54 17.69 -83.30
N PRO A 3 13.54 17.08 -82.64
CA PRO A 3 13.44 17.11 -81.20
C PRO A 3 14.50 16.17 -80.60
N VAL A 4 15.38 16.72 -79.79
CA VAL A 4 16.31 15.95 -78.95
C VAL A 4 15.49 15.26 -77.85
N VAL A 5 15.06 14.03 -78.11
CA VAL A 5 14.43 13.18 -77.09
C VAL A 5 15.54 12.63 -76.21
N ASN A 6 15.74 13.25 -75.05
CA ASN A 6 16.69 12.79 -74.04
C ASN A 6 16.08 11.58 -73.29
N THR A 7 16.33 10.37 -73.77
CA THR A 7 15.96 9.15 -73.07
C THR A 7 16.91 8.91 -71.90
N ARG A 8 16.57 9.42 -70.72
CA ARG A 8 17.20 9.00 -69.45
C ARG A 8 16.85 7.52 -69.21
N THR A 9 17.77 6.62 -69.52
CA THR A 9 17.70 5.23 -69.09
C THR A 9 17.85 5.20 -67.57
N ALA A 10 16.75 5.05 -66.83
CA ALA A 10 16.79 4.83 -65.39
C ALA A 10 17.63 3.58 -65.13
N ARG A 11 18.76 3.72 -64.44
CA ARG A 11 19.58 2.58 -64.00
C ARG A 11 18.81 1.88 -62.89
N TRP A 12 17.85 1.04 -63.26
CA TRP A 12 16.92 0.35 -62.34
C TRP A 12 17.63 -0.35 -61.17
N SER A 13 18.87 -0.79 -61.38
CA SER A 13 19.76 -1.36 -60.36
C SER A 13 20.01 -0.43 -59.18
N THR A 14 20.12 0.89 -59.38
CA THR A 14 20.34 1.84 -58.26
C THR A 14 19.09 2.01 -57.40
N TYR A 15 17.89 1.93 -57.99
CA TYR A 15 16.63 2.01 -57.27
C TYR A 15 16.36 0.75 -56.43
N VAL A 16 16.70 -0.43 -56.97
CA VAL A 16 16.59 -1.71 -56.24
C VAL A 16 17.54 -1.75 -55.04
N VAL A 17 18.78 -1.28 -55.21
CA VAL A 17 19.76 -1.19 -54.11
C VAL A 17 19.30 -0.20 -53.04
N ALA A 18 18.80 0.98 -53.44
CA ALA A 18 18.27 1.96 -52.49
C ALA A 18 17.08 1.41 -51.69
N PHE A 19 16.14 0.73 -52.37
CA PHE A 19 15.00 0.08 -51.71
C PHE A 19 15.45 -0.99 -50.69
N GLY A 20 16.43 -1.83 -51.07
CA GLY A 20 16.99 -2.85 -50.18
C GLY A 20 17.60 -2.26 -48.91
N ILE A 21 18.37 -1.17 -49.03
CA ILE A 21 18.96 -0.48 -47.88
C ILE A 21 17.88 0.11 -46.97
N THR A 22 16.87 0.78 -47.53
CA THR A 22 15.76 1.34 -46.73
C THR A 22 14.94 0.26 -46.03
N ALA A 23 14.64 -0.86 -46.71
CA ALA A 23 13.89 -1.97 -46.13
C ALA A 23 14.65 -2.60 -44.96
N LEU A 24 15.97 -2.71 -45.06
CA LEU A 24 16.82 -3.27 -44.01
C LEU A 24 16.85 -2.36 -42.77
N ILE A 25 16.94 -1.04 -42.96
CA ILE A 25 16.88 -0.06 -41.86
C ILE A 25 15.50 -0.11 -41.15
N PHE A 26 14.41 -0.18 -41.92
CA PHE A 26 13.07 -0.29 -41.32
C PHE A 26 12.87 -1.63 -40.61
N ALA A 27 13.37 -2.73 -41.16
CA ALA A 27 13.27 -4.05 -40.54
C ALA A 27 14.01 -4.10 -39.19
N THR A 28 15.21 -3.52 -39.09
CA THR A 28 15.96 -3.47 -37.83
C THR A 28 15.28 -2.58 -36.80
N ALA A 29 14.75 -1.42 -37.21
CA ALA A 29 14.00 -0.53 -36.33
C ALA A 29 12.71 -1.17 -35.81
N LEU A 30 11.94 -1.84 -36.67
CA LEU A 30 10.71 -2.54 -36.28
C LEU A 30 11.01 -3.75 -35.36
N TYR A 31 12.07 -4.50 -35.65
CA TYR A 31 12.50 -5.61 -34.80
C TYR A 31 12.91 -5.12 -33.40
N ALA A 32 13.76 -4.08 -33.33
CA ALA A 32 14.17 -3.49 -32.07
C ALA A 32 12.97 -2.93 -31.30
N SER A 33 12.07 -2.21 -31.97
CA SER A 33 10.85 -1.66 -31.37
C SER A 33 9.96 -2.76 -30.77
N ASN A 34 9.70 -3.84 -31.51
CA ASN A 34 8.91 -4.97 -31.01
C ASN A 34 9.60 -5.69 -29.85
N TYR A 35 10.93 -5.85 -29.90
CA TYR A 35 11.70 -6.44 -28.80
C TYR A 35 11.58 -5.61 -27.51
N PHE A 36 11.77 -4.29 -27.59
CA PHE A 36 11.62 -3.40 -26.43
C PHE A 36 10.18 -3.27 -25.95
N ASN A 37 9.20 -3.29 -26.87
CA ASN A 37 7.79 -3.22 -26.52
C ASN A 37 7.33 -4.49 -25.79
N ASN A 38 7.81 -5.67 -26.21
CA ASN A 38 7.49 -6.93 -25.54
C ASN A 38 8.09 -7.01 -24.13
N GLN A 39 9.32 -6.51 -23.92
CA GLN A 39 9.92 -6.42 -22.57
C GLN A 39 9.09 -5.50 -21.65
N ARG A 40 8.75 -4.30 -22.14
CA ARG A 40 7.91 -3.35 -21.36
C ARG A 40 6.52 -3.90 -21.04
N ILE A 41 5.90 -4.62 -21.98
CA ILE A 41 4.59 -5.25 -21.76
C ILE A 41 4.69 -6.43 -20.78
N ALA A 42 5.79 -7.19 -20.79
CA ALA A 42 6.02 -8.29 -19.86
C ALA A 42 6.25 -7.80 -18.42
N ASP A 43 7.02 -6.72 -18.23
CA ASP A 43 7.30 -6.14 -16.90
C ASP A 43 6.05 -5.53 -16.25
N ILE A 44 5.20 -4.84 -17.05
CA ILE A 44 3.94 -4.26 -16.55
C ILE A 44 2.94 -5.36 -16.16
N ARG A 45 2.82 -6.43 -16.96
CA ARG A 45 1.90 -7.54 -16.68
C ARG A 45 2.31 -8.36 -15.46
N THR A 46 3.60 -8.68 -15.34
CA THR A 46 4.11 -9.49 -14.21
C THR A 46 3.97 -8.77 -12.87
N THR A 47 4.15 -7.45 -12.83
CA THR A 47 3.96 -6.68 -11.58
C THR A 47 2.50 -6.58 -11.15
N GLN A 48 1.56 -6.50 -12.10
CA GLN A 48 0.12 -6.45 -11.82
C GLN A 48 -0.45 -7.82 -11.39
N ASP A 49 0.02 -8.91 -12.00
CA ASP A 49 -0.45 -10.27 -11.72
C ASP A 49 0.00 -10.77 -10.33
N ASN A 50 1.22 -10.40 -9.90
CA ASN A 50 1.73 -10.77 -8.57
C ASN A 50 0.92 -10.11 -7.44
N ILE A 51 0.59 -8.81 -7.56
CA ILE A 51 -0.23 -8.09 -6.56
C ILE A 51 -1.61 -8.72 -6.42
N SER A 52 -2.25 -9.03 -7.55
CA SER A 52 -3.59 -9.61 -7.55
C SER A 52 -3.58 -10.99 -6.88
N THR A 53 -2.54 -11.78 -7.11
CA THR A 53 -2.34 -13.10 -6.50
C THR A 53 -2.05 -12.98 -5.00
N ASP A 54 -1.17 -12.06 -4.60
CA ASP A 54 -0.85 -11.82 -3.19
C ASP A 54 -2.08 -11.32 -2.41
N ILE A 55 -2.85 -10.38 -2.97
CA ILE A 55 -4.10 -9.89 -2.36
C ILE A 55 -5.12 -11.02 -2.22
N LEU A 56 -5.28 -11.85 -3.25
CA LEU A 56 -6.23 -12.97 -3.24
C LEU A 56 -5.79 -14.07 -2.26
N SER A 57 -4.49 -14.35 -2.19
CA SER A 57 -3.91 -15.27 -1.21
C SER A 57 -4.18 -14.77 0.21
N ILE A 58 -3.96 -13.48 0.47
CA ILE A 58 -4.24 -12.88 1.77
C ILE A 58 -5.74 -12.88 2.07
N GLU A 59 -6.60 -12.59 1.09
CA GLU A 59 -8.06 -12.75 1.23
C GLU A 59 -8.45 -14.15 1.67
N THR A 60 -7.88 -15.15 1.02
CA THR A 60 -8.12 -16.55 1.34
C THR A 60 -7.68 -16.87 2.77
N GLN A 61 -6.51 -16.36 3.19
CA GLN A 61 -6.05 -16.51 4.59
C GLN A 61 -7.00 -15.84 5.57
N PHE A 62 -7.48 -14.63 5.28
CA PHE A 62 -8.47 -13.93 6.09
C PHE A 62 -9.78 -14.74 6.22
N ASP A 63 -10.29 -15.28 5.12
CA ASP A 63 -11.51 -16.08 5.10
C ASP A 63 -11.35 -17.40 5.87
N LEU A 64 -10.18 -18.04 5.79
CA LEU A 64 -9.85 -19.22 6.58
C LEU A 64 -9.80 -18.88 8.08
N LEU A 65 -9.12 -17.79 8.46
CA LEU A 65 -9.04 -17.34 9.85
C LEU A 65 -10.41 -17.01 10.45
N GLN A 66 -11.33 -16.46 9.66
CA GLN A 66 -12.71 -16.22 10.09
C GLN A 66 -13.49 -17.51 10.41
N GLN A 67 -13.06 -18.66 9.88
CA GLN A 67 -13.66 -19.97 10.12
C GLN A 67 -13.04 -20.71 11.31
N HIS A 68 -11.87 -20.29 11.80
CA HIS A 68 -11.20 -20.90 12.96
C HIS A 68 -11.87 -20.54 14.30
N SER A 69 -11.59 -21.36 15.31
CA SER A 69 -12.19 -21.23 16.65
C SER A 69 -11.67 -20.00 17.40
N CYS A 70 -12.50 -19.38 18.24
CA CYS A 70 -12.10 -18.22 19.06
C CYS A 70 -10.94 -18.51 20.04
N ALA A 71 -10.62 -19.78 20.29
CA ALA A 71 -9.53 -20.19 21.19
C ALA A 71 -8.15 -19.91 20.58
N ASP A 72 -8.01 -20.07 19.27
CA ASP A 72 -6.72 -19.95 18.58
C ASP A 72 -6.35 -18.47 18.26
N VAL A 73 -7.38 -17.62 18.13
CA VAL A 73 -7.28 -16.19 17.78
C VAL A 73 -6.73 -15.33 18.94
N ALA A 74 -6.96 -15.75 20.18
CA ALA A 74 -6.52 -15.00 21.36
C ALA A 74 -5.01 -15.11 21.62
N GLU A 75 -4.39 -16.22 21.22
CA GLU A 75 -2.96 -16.48 21.48
C GLU A 75 -2.08 -16.20 20.26
N ASN A 76 -2.61 -16.35 19.03
CA ASN A 76 -1.84 -16.14 17.81
C ASN A 76 -2.54 -15.09 16.95
N THR A 77 -2.03 -13.86 16.99
CA THR A 77 -2.29 -12.95 15.87
C THR A 77 -1.53 -13.52 14.68
N ILE A 78 -2.24 -14.10 13.71
CA ILE A 78 -1.63 -14.86 12.59
C ILE A 78 -1.16 -13.94 11.44
N LEU A 79 -1.58 -12.67 11.44
CA LEU A 79 -1.28 -11.67 10.40
C LEU A 79 -0.23 -10.55 10.71
N PRO A 80 0.48 -10.49 11.86
CA PRO A 80 1.50 -9.48 12.10
C PRO A 80 2.69 -9.58 11.15
N SER A 81 3.06 -10.75 10.68
CA SER A 81 4.33 -10.97 9.96
C SER A 81 4.37 -10.26 8.62
N GLU A 82 3.32 -10.38 7.82
CA GLU A 82 3.20 -9.82 6.47
C GLU A 82 3.05 -8.30 6.55
N LEU A 83 2.16 -7.83 7.44
CA LEU A 83 1.99 -6.41 7.73
C LEU A 83 3.29 -5.78 8.24
N GLN A 84 4.02 -6.46 9.14
CA GLN A 84 5.29 -5.98 9.66
C GLN A 84 6.37 -5.95 8.58
N THR A 85 6.43 -6.96 7.71
CA THR A 85 7.38 -7.02 6.60
C THR A 85 7.16 -5.86 5.63
N LEU A 86 5.90 -5.64 5.22
CA LEU A 86 5.54 -4.53 4.35
C LEU A 86 5.76 -3.17 5.02
N ALA A 87 5.44 -3.03 6.30
CA ALA A 87 5.69 -1.80 7.06
C ALA A 87 7.20 -1.48 7.13
N ASN A 88 8.03 -2.49 7.38
CA ASN A 88 9.48 -2.34 7.44
C ASN A 88 10.05 -1.96 6.06
N GLN A 89 9.58 -2.61 5.00
CA GLN A 89 9.99 -2.30 3.63
C GLN A 89 9.57 -0.88 3.22
N LEU A 90 8.33 -0.48 3.52
CA LEU A 90 7.82 0.85 3.24
C LEU A 90 8.62 1.91 4.02
N SER A 91 8.85 1.70 5.32
CA SER A 91 9.65 2.61 6.16
C SER A 91 11.08 2.76 5.63
N TYR A 92 11.70 1.67 5.17
CA TYR A 92 13.01 1.70 4.53
C TYR A 92 12.98 2.53 3.24
N MET A 93 12.01 2.28 2.38
CA MET A 93 11.90 2.93 1.08
C MET A 93 11.55 4.42 1.16
N GLU A 94 10.74 4.82 2.14
CA GLU A 94 10.41 6.23 2.40
C GLU A 94 11.55 6.99 3.09
N GLY A 95 12.32 6.32 3.95
CA GLY A 95 13.47 6.92 4.63
C GLY A 95 14.68 7.16 3.71
N HIS A 96 14.76 6.45 2.59
CA HIS A 96 15.86 6.58 1.63
C HIS A 96 15.37 7.25 0.34
N GLY A 97 15.73 8.52 0.14
CA GLY A 97 15.29 9.35 -0.99
C GLY A 97 15.76 8.94 -2.39
N GLN A 98 16.23 7.71 -2.59
CA GLN A 98 16.65 7.15 -3.89
C GLN A 98 15.64 6.12 -4.44
N THR A 99 14.50 5.93 -3.79
CA THR A 99 13.51 4.92 -4.19
C THR A 99 12.62 5.41 -5.33
N ASN A 100 12.25 4.51 -6.26
CA ASN A 100 11.27 4.79 -7.30
C ASN A 100 9.92 5.20 -6.66
N PRO A 101 9.40 6.42 -6.89
CA PRO A 101 8.14 6.89 -6.32
C PRO A 101 6.95 5.98 -6.65
N GLU A 102 6.92 5.38 -7.85
CA GLU A 102 5.84 4.50 -8.28
C GLU A 102 5.78 3.23 -7.42
N GLU A 103 6.94 2.70 -7.06
CA GLU A 103 7.07 1.50 -6.23
C GLU A 103 6.66 1.77 -4.78
N VAL A 104 7.00 2.95 -4.24
CA VAL A 104 6.53 3.40 -2.93
C VAL A 104 5.00 3.51 -2.91
N ILE A 105 4.42 4.16 -3.92
CA ILE A 105 2.95 4.30 -4.03
C ILE A 105 2.29 2.93 -4.16
N ARG A 106 2.87 2.01 -4.93
CA ARG A 106 2.39 0.63 -5.07
C ARG A 106 2.35 -0.10 -3.73
N LEU A 107 3.43 -0.04 -2.96
CA LEU A 107 3.49 -0.65 -1.63
C LEU A 107 2.54 0.00 -0.64
N LYS A 108 2.38 1.33 -0.67
CA LYS A 108 1.37 2.04 0.14
C LYS A 108 -0.03 1.52 -0.13
N ARG A 109 -0.40 1.35 -1.41
CA ARG A 109 -1.72 0.82 -1.78
C ARG A 109 -1.95 -0.56 -1.20
N LEU A 110 -0.97 -1.46 -1.34
CA LEU A 110 -1.05 -2.81 -0.79
C LEU A 110 -1.14 -2.78 0.75
N TYR A 111 -0.26 -2.02 1.39
CA TYR A 111 -0.22 -1.90 2.85
C TYR A 111 -1.54 -1.37 3.41
N SER A 112 -2.07 -0.27 2.86
CA SER A 112 -3.36 0.28 3.29
C SER A 112 -4.52 -0.69 3.08
N LEU A 113 -4.55 -1.47 1.99
CA LEU A 113 -5.57 -2.50 1.79
C LEU A 113 -5.50 -3.60 2.85
N LEU A 114 -4.29 -4.00 3.24
CA LEU A 114 -4.08 -5.01 4.28
C LEU A 114 -4.47 -4.52 5.66
N GLU A 115 -4.13 -3.28 6.01
CA GLU A 115 -4.57 -2.65 7.25
C GLU A 115 -6.11 -2.57 7.34
N ILE A 116 -6.79 -2.22 6.24
CA ILE A 116 -8.26 -2.23 6.18
C ILE A 116 -8.81 -3.63 6.42
N LYS A 117 -8.24 -4.66 5.76
CA LYS A 117 -8.68 -6.05 5.97
C LYS A 117 -8.46 -6.52 7.40
N ASP A 118 -7.30 -6.24 7.99
CA ASP A 118 -7.02 -6.59 9.39
C ASP A 118 -7.98 -5.88 10.35
N TYR A 119 -8.25 -4.59 10.13
CA TYR A 119 -9.25 -3.85 10.91
C TYR A 119 -10.65 -4.50 10.83
N LEU A 120 -11.12 -4.83 9.63
CA LEU A 120 -12.43 -5.46 9.43
C LEU A 120 -12.51 -6.85 10.07
N LEU A 121 -11.47 -7.67 9.89
CA LEU A 121 -11.36 -8.99 10.52
C LEU A 121 -11.43 -8.85 12.04
N MET A 122 -10.60 -7.99 12.61
CA MET A 122 -10.53 -7.82 14.06
C MET A 122 -11.84 -7.27 14.63
N LYS A 123 -12.56 -6.41 13.90
CA LYS A 123 -13.90 -5.94 14.29
C LYS A 123 -14.94 -7.08 14.28
N GLN A 124 -14.87 -7.96 13.28
CA GLN A 124 -15.72 -9.14 13.20
C GLN A 124 -15.41 -10.15 14.32
N LEU A 125 -14.13 -10.40 14.59
CA LEU A 125 -13.68 -11.27 15.68
C LEU A 125 -14.03 -10.70 17.05
N ALA A 126 -13.93 -9.38 17.25
CA ALA A 126 -14.39 -8.71 18.46
C ALA A 126 -15.86 -9.01 18.75
N THR A 127 -16.70 -8.93 17.71
CA THR A 127 -18.14 -9.19 17.82
C THR A 127 -18.43 -10.68 18.09
N ARG A 128 -17.78 -11.58 17.36
CA ARG A 128 -18.04 -13.04 17.46
C ARG A 128 -17.46 -13.68 18.72
N CYS A 129 -16.25 -13.28 19.10
CA CYS A 129 -15.49 -13.90 20.19
C CYS A 129 -15.52 -13.09 21.49
N GLY A 130 -16.24 -11.96 21.53
CA GLY A 130 -16.32 -11.09 22.71
C GLY A 130 -14.99 -10.41 23.06
N LEU A 131 -14.06 -10.32 22.11
CA LEU A 131 -12.81 -9.60 22.31
C LEU A 131 -13.08 -8.11 22.39
N LYS A 132 -12.23 -7.39 23.11
CA LYS A 132 -12.31 -5.93 23.26
C LYS A 132 -11.03 -5.27 22.73
N PRO A 133 -10.65 -5.51 21.46
CA PRO A 133 -9.50 -4.83 20.88
C PRO A 133 -9.74 -3.32 20.84
N VAL A 134 -8.66 -2.58 20.97
CA VAL A 134 -8.69 -1.12 20.88
C VAL A 134 -8.07 -0.74 19.55
N PHE A 135 -8.85 -0.04 18.74
CA PHE A 135 -8.43 0.40 17.40
C PHE A 135 -8.17 1.90 17.40
N ILE A 136 -7.08 2.31 16.76
CA ILE A 136 -6.83 3.69 16.37
C ILE A 136 -6.62 3.67 14.85
N LEU A 137 -7.50 4.35 14.11
CA LEU A 137 -7.23 4.65 12.70
C LEU A 137 -6.58 6.02 12.65
N TYR A 138 -5.37 6.09 12.12
CA TYR A 138 -4.61 7.31 11.97
C TYR A 138 -4.58 7.70 10.50
N PHE A 139 -5.15 8.85 10.18
CA PHE A 139 -5.09 9.43 8.85
C PHE A 139 -4.08 10.57 8.83
N TYR A 140 -3.13 10.48 7.91
CA TYR A 140 -2.09 11.46 7.69
C TYR A 140 -2.08 11.94 6.24
N SER A 141 -1.31 12.98 5.95
CA SER A 141 -1.10 13.47 4.59
C SER A 141 0.38 13.72 4.34
N ASN A 142 0.82 13.35 3.13
CA ASN A 142 2.16 13.60 2.60
C ASN A 142 2.20 14.80 1.64
N GLU A 143 1.10 15.54 1.47
CA GLU A 143 1.04 16.69 0.56
C GLU A 143 1.63 17.99 1.16
N GLY A 144 2.12 17.93 2.41
CA GLY A 144 2.74 19.06 3.10
C GLY A 144 1.77 19.92 3.93
N ASP A 145 0.49 19.58 3.96
CA ASP A 145 -0.57 20.17 4.79
C ASP A 145 -0.62 19.61 6.22
N CYS A 146 0.33 18.73 6.60
CA CYS A 146 0.39 18.14 7.92
C CYS A 146 1.76 18.26 8.61
N THR A 147 1.98 19.37 9.30
CA THR A 147 3.23 19.63 10.02
C THR A 147 3.48 18.70 11.21
N ASP A 148 2.42 18.19 11.82
CA ASP A 148 2.51 17.36 13.03
C ASP A 148 2.29 15.86 12.78
N CYS A 149 2.09 15.42 11.52
CA CYS A 149 1.86 14.01 11.21
C CYS A 149 3.03 13.12 11.63
N GLN A 150 4.27 13.56 11.38
CA GLN A 150 5.45 12.81 11.79
C GLN A 150 5.51 12.67 13.32
N LYS A 151 5.21 13.75 14.06
CA LYS A 151 5.18 13.73 15.54
C LYS A 151 4.07 12.81 16.06
N GLN A 152 2.89 12.84 15.44
CA GLN A 152 1.79 11.95 15.79
C GLN A 152 2.18 10.48 15.55
N GLY A 153 2.86 10.20 14.43
CA GLY A 153 3.41 8.87 14.15
C GLY A 153 4.31 8.36 15.27
N TYR A 154 5.22 9.19 15.79
CA TYR A 154 6.07 8.81 16.93
C TYR A 154 5.29 8.51 18.21
N VAL A 155 4.25 9.30 18.52
CA VAL A 155 3.36 9.05 19.65
C VAL A 155 2.69 7.69 19.51
N LEU A 156 2.15 7.39 18.33
CA LEU A 156 1.45 6.14 18.05
C LEU A 156 2.40 4.94 18.09
N THR A 157 3.61 5.04 17.54
CA THR A 157 4.63 3.99 17.65
C THR A 157 4.97 3.69 19.10
N SER A 158 5.15 4.71 19.94
CA SER A 158 5.42 4.53 21.37
C SER A 158 4.25 3.83 22.09
N LEU A 159 3.00 4.18 21.74
CA LEU A 159 1.81 3.52 22.28
C LEU A 159 1.72 2.06 21.84
N ALA A 160 1.97 1.75 20.57
CA ALA A 160 1.96 0.37 20.06
C ALA A 160 3.01 -0.51 20.77
N GLN A 161 4.22 0.03 21.00
CA GLN A 161 5.26 -0.67 21.77
C GLN A 161 4.86 -0.91 23.22
N THR A 162 4.14 0.03 23.83
CA THR A 162 3.71 -0.05 25.23
C THR A 162 2.51 -0.97 25.42
N TYR A 163 1.62 -1.03 24.43
CA TYR A 163 0.36 -1.78 24.49
C TYR A 163 0.25 -2.72 23.29
N PRO A 164 0.78 -3.96 23.36
CA PRO A 164 0.76 -4.89 22.22
C PRO A 164 -0.64 -5.28 21.73
N GLN A 165 -1.68 -5.11 22.57
CA GLN A 165 -3.08 -5.34 22.21
C GLN A 165 -3.75 -4.12 21.55
N LEU A 166 -3.07 -2.96 21.53
CA LEU A 166 -3.51 -1.77 20.81
C LEU A 166 -3.19 -1.95 19.33
N ARG A 167 -4.21 -1.88 18.49
CA ARG A 167 -4.08 -1.93 17.03
C ARG A 167 -4.11 -0.51 16.49
N ILE A 168 -3.06 -0.14 15.77
CA ILE A 168 -2.95 1.16 15.12
C ILE A 168 -2.81 0.91 13.62
N TYR A 169 -3.69 1.53 12.83
CA TYR A 169 -3.68 1.44 11.38
C TYR A 169 -3.45 2.83 10.80
N SER A 170 -2.48 2.99 9.90
CA SER A 170 -2.00 4.30 9.46
C SER A 170 -2.21 4.49 7.96
N PHE A 171 -3.15 5.36 7.60
CA PHE A 171 -3.56 5.61 6.22
C PHE A 171 -3.09 6.97 5.70
N ASP A 172 -2.46 6.96 4.53
CA ASP A 172 -2.26 8.17 3.74
C ASP A 172 -3.60 8.59 3.13
N TYR A 173 -4.21 9.66 3.63
CA TYR A 173 -5.56 10.10 3.29
C TYR A 173 -5.73 10.36 1.80
N ASN A 174 -4.67 10.81 1.14
CA ASN A 174 -4.68 11.20 -0.28
C ASN A 174 -4.35 10.03 -1.21
N LEU A 175 -4.12 8.83 -0.66
CA LEU A 175 -3.82 7.64 -1.44
C LEU A 175 -5.03 7.21 -2.28
N ASP A 176 -4.80 7.04 -3.58
CA ASP A 176 -5.83 6.63 -4.53
C ASP A 176 -6.16 5.13 -4.39
N VAL A 177 -6.96 4.80 -3.38
CA VAL A 177 -7.51 3.47 -3.10
C VAL A 177 -9.00 3.58 -2.79
N SER A 178 -9.85 2.93 -3.59
CA SER A 178 -11.31 3.01 -3.44
C SER A 178 -11.82 2.54 -2.07
N ALA A 179 -11.22 1.48 -1.52
CA ALA A 179 -11.57 0.98 -0.19
C ALA A 179 -11.26 2.00 0.92
N LEU A 180 -10.12 2.69 0.83
CA LEU A 180 -9.74 3.72 1.78
C LEU A 180 -10.68 4.93 1.70
N LYS A 181 -10.99 5.41 0.50
CA LYS A 181 -11.97 6.49 0.29
C LYS A 181 -13.34 6.14 0.88
N THR A 182 -13.75 4.88 0.73
CA THR A 182 -15.00 4.37 1.32
C THR A 182 -14.95 4.37 2.84
N LEU A 183 -13.85 3.89 3.44
CA LEU A 183 -13.65 3.90 4.89
C LEU A 183 -13.71 5.33 5.45
N ILE A 184 -12.97 6.26 4.84
CA ILE A 184 -12.97 7.69 5.19
C ILE A 184 -14.39 8.27 5.15
N SER A 185 -15.15 7.94 4.10
CA SER A 185 -16.51 8.42 3.92
C SER A 185 -17.48 7.86 4.95
N ILE A 186 -17.38 6.57 5.28
CA ILE A 186 -18.25 5.91 6.28
C ILE A 186 -17.98 6.51 7.67
N ASP A 187 -16.72 6.70 8.01
CA ASP A 187 -16.29 7.23 9.31
C ASP A 187 -16.36 8.77 9.39
N ASN A 188 -16.76 9.44 8.30
CA ASN A 188 -16.89 10.90 8.19
C ASN A 188 -15.61 11.67 8.60
N VAL A 189 -14.45 11.15 8.20
CA VAL A 189 -13.15 11.78 8.51
C VAL A 189 -12.86 12.93 7.54
N LYS A 190 -12.69 14.13 8.09
CA LYS A 190 -12.40 15.36 7.34
C LYS A 190 -10.91 15.46 6.98
N ASP A 191 -10.61 16.27 5.98
CA ASP A 191 -9.28 16.65 5.49
C ASP A 191 -8.50 17.55 6.47
N LYS A 192 -8.42 17.14 7.74
CA LYS A 192 -7.72 17.89 8.80
C LYS A 192 -6.72 16.97 9.46
N PHE A 193 -5.44 17.24 9.27
CA PHE A 193 -4.40 16.31 9.71
C PHE A 193 -3.56 16.87 10.87
N PRO A 194 -2.99 16.00 11.73
CA PRO A 194 -3.28 14.56 11.81
C PRO A 194 -4.72 14.29 12.30
N ALA A 195 -5.34 13.21 11.82
CA ALA A 195 -6.66 12.79 12.28
C ALA A 195 -6.59 11.40 12.91
N LEU A 196 -7.13 11.25 14.12
CA LEU A 196 -7.31 9.96 14.78
C LEU A 196 -8.79 9.64 14.84
N TYR A 197 -9.18 8.48 14.34
CA TYR A 197 -10.51 7.92 14.53
C TYR A 197 -10.47 6.82 15.58
N ILE A 198 -11.14 7.08 16.70
CA ILE A 198 -11.11 6.24 17.90
C ILE A 198 -12.53 6.15 18.46
N ASN A 199 -13.04 4.94 18.70
CA ASN A 199 -14.37 4.69 19.27
C ASN A 199 -15.48 5.51 18.57
N ASP A 200 -15.55 5.39 17.24
CA ASP A 200 -16.53 6.08 16.39
C ASP A 200 -16.48 7.61 16.41
N LYS A 201 -15.34 8.18 16.82
CA LYS A 201 -15.13 9.62 16.89
C LYS A 201 -13.80 10.04 16.28
N ALA A 202 -13.85 11.07 15.44
CA ALA A 202 -12.67 11.72 14.88
C ALA A 202 -12.12 12.80 15.82
N TYR A 203 -10.81 12.78 16.02
CA TYR A 203 -10.00 13.74 16.76
C TYR A 203 -8.99 14.33 15.80
N TYR A 204 -8.93 15.66 15.74
CA TYR A 204 -8.12 16.38 14.78
C TYR A 204 -6.99 17.13 15.47
N GLY A 205 -5.87 17.30 14.78
CA GLY A 205 -4.67 17.92 15.32
C GLY A 205 -3.88 16.96 16.20
N PHE A 206 -2.68 17.38 16.55
CA PHE A 206 -1.74 16.57 17.35
C PHE A 206 -2.35 16.16 18.70
N GLN A 207 -2.25 14.88 19.02
CA GLN A 207 -2.64 14.26 20.29
C GLN A 207 -1.39 13.67 20.93
N SER A 208 -1.02 14.17 22.11
CA SER A 208 0.10 13.61 22.88
C SER A 208 -0.24 12.22 23.44
N VAL A 209 0.77 11.48 23.92
CA VAL A 209 0.56 10.21 24.64
C VAL A 209 -0.46 10.36 25.76
N ALA A 210 -0.41 11.48 26.49
CA ALA A 210 -1.34 11.77 27.59
C ALA A 210 -2.77 11.99 27.09
N ASP A 211 -2.95 12.68 25.95
CA ASP A 211 -4.27 12.92 25.37
C ASP A 211 -4.90 11.64 24.85
N VAL A 212 -4.12 10.83 24.12
CA VAL A 212 -4.59 9.51 23.64
C VAL A 212 -4.95 8.59 24.81
N THR A 213 -4.17 8.61 25.90
CA THR A 213 -4.46 7.81 27.10
C THR A 213 -5.73 8.29 27.81
N LYS A 214 -6.04 9.60 27.79
CA LYS A 214 -7.32 10.13 28.32
C LYS A 214 -8.50 9.72 27.44
N ILE A 215 -8.32 9.70 26.12
CA ILE A 215 -9.35 9.26 25.16
C ILE A 215 -9.63 7.76 25.31
N LEU A 216 -8.60 6.97 25.60
CA LEU A 216 -8.66 5.51 25.74
C LEU A 216 -8.31 5.05 27.17
N PRO A 217 -9.19 5.28 28.16
CA PRO A 217 -8.92 4.85 29.54
C PRO A 217 -8.74 3.33 29.68
N GLN A 218 -9.31 2.56 28.75
CA GLN A 218 -9.14 1.11 28.62
C GLN A 218 -7.70 0.66 28.35
N LEU A 219 -6.79 1.55 27.92
CA LEU A 219 -5.35 1.23 27.85
C LEU A 219 -4.78 0.83 29.22
N ALA A 220 -5.31 1.38 30.32
CA ALA A 220 -4.89 1.03 31.67
C ALA A 220 -5.19 -0.45 32.00
N THR A 221 -6.25 -1.02 31.45
CA THR A 221 -6.57 -2.45 31.61
C THR A 221 -5.68 -3.35 30.75
N LEU A 222 -5.28 -2.90 29.55
CA LEU A 222 -4.36 -3.67 28.68
C LEU A 222 -2.97 -3.83 29.31
N LYS A 223 -2.48 -2.79 30.01
CA LYS A 223 -1.19 -2.83 30.71
C LYS A 223 -1.12 -3.95 31.76
N LYS A 224 -2.22 -4.17 32.49
CA LYS A 224 -2.30 -5.19 33.55
C LYS A 224 -2.22 -6.60 32.97
N THR A 225 -2.90 -6.85 31.85
CA THR A 225 -2.89 -8.16 31.17
C THR A 225 -1.50 -8.50 30.62
N ALA A 226 -0.79 -7.53 30.02
CA ALA A 226 0.56 -7.75 29.50
C ALA A 226 1.58 -8.09 30.61
N THR A 227 1.46 -7.49 31.79
CA THR A 227 2.39 -7.75 32.92
C THR A 227 2.10 -9.07 33.63
N SER A 228 0.84 -9.54 33.66
CA SER A 228 0.52 -10.86 34.23
C SER A 228 1.02 -12.03 33.37
N THR A 229 1.04 -11.88 32.05
CA THR A 229 1.51 -12.94 31.14
C THR A 229 3.04 -13.06 31.11
N SER A 230 3.78 -11.97 31.37
CA SER A 230 5.25 -12.03 31.50
C SER A 230 5.75 -12.58 32.84
N ALA A 231 4.89 -12.67 33.86
CA ALA A 231 5.25 -13.14 35.20
C ALA A 231 5.02 -14.65 35.41
N GLN A 232 4.51 -15.36 34.40
CA GLN A 232 4.25 -16.81 34.43
C GLN A 232 5.08 -17.62 33.43
N LYS A 233 6.17 -17.06 32.91
CA LYS A 233 7.12 -17.78 32.04
C LYS A 233 8.48 -17.93 32.70
#